data_AF-A0AA42CI55-F1
#
_entry.id   AF-A0AA42CI55-F1
#
_cell.length_a   1.000
_cell.length_b   1.000
_cell.length_c   1.000
_cell.angle_alpha   90.00
_cell.angle_beta   90.00
_cell.angle_gamma   90.00
#
_symmetry.space_group_name_H-M   'P 1'
#
loop_
_entity.id
_entity.type
_entity.pdbx_description
1 polymer ?
#
loop_
_entity_poly.entity_id
_entity_poly.type
_entity_poly.pdbx_seq_one_letter_code
_entity_poly.pdbx_strand_id
1 'polypeptide(L)'
;MSTNLSGHSLAPVRASRAAIEGYAEEIAGIFSFNPGDALEPVVADLGGTIEYRNPVSSGNEPPESIAIRSSESFTIYLGKMNSSERDRLTIAHELGHLFLHYPLFTERHIGETMVVSRWVDETDPSQILGEWEANWFAAAFLMPEAKFRAACLRMELPGVAGLFAVSLSAAELRKRSLVA
;
A
#
# COMPACT_ATOMS: atom_id res chain seq x y z
N MET A 1 -17.13 -16.03 20.02
CA MET A 1 -16.02 -15.33 20.69
C MET A 1 -15.80 -14.05 19.94
N SER A 2 -16.32 -12.93 20.44
CA SER A 2 -16.11 -11.62 19.82
C SER A 2 -14.69 -11.18 20.13
N THR A 3 -13.81 -11.23 19.14
CA THR A 3 -12.52 -10.55 19.21
C THR A 3 -12.81 -9.06 19.24
N ASN A 4 -12.58 -8.41 20.38
CA ASN A 4 -12.52 -6.97 20.46
C ASN A 4 -11.40 -6.53 19.51
N LEU A 5 -11.77 -6.08 18.31
CA LEU A 5 -10.89 -5.36 17.41
C LEU A 5 -10.80 -3.93 17.96
N SER A 6 -10.04 -3.73 19.03
CA SER A 6 -9.59 -2.38 19.34
C SER A 6 -8.72 -1.93 18.17
N GLY A 7 -9.24 -1.04 17.33
CA GLY A 7 -8.45 -0.38 16.29
C GLY A 7 -7.31 0.36 16.98
N HIS A 8 -6.14 -0.28 17.04
CA HIS A 8 -4.94 0.33 17.58
C HIS A 8 -4.49 1.42 16.59
N SER A 9 -4.25 2.63 17.09
CA SER A 9 -3.80 3.76 16.27
C SER A 9 -2.50 3.38 15.53
N LEU A 10 -2.52 3.57 14.21
CA LEU A 10 -1.42 3.31 13.31
C LEU A 10 -0.20 4.17 13.72
N ALA A 11 0.90 3.53 14.08
CA ALA A 11 2.14 4.22 14.39
C ALA A 11 2.96 4.45 13.10
N PRO A 12 3.20 5.72 12.68
CA PRO A 12 4.04 6.01 11.53
C PRO A 12 5.52 5.73 11.84
N VAL A 13 6.30 5.37 10.82
CA VAL A 13 7.76 5.19 10.93
C VAL A 13 8.51 6.50 11.09
N ARG A 14 7.91 7.62 10.65
CA ARG A 14 8.47 8.98 10.68
C ARG A 14 9.81 9.11 9.94
N ALA A 15 10.02 8.26 8.94
CA ALA A 15 11.18 8.31 8.07
C ALA A 15 10.99 9.38 6.98
N SER A 16 12.10 9.86 6.42
CA SER A 16 12.01 10.77 5.27
C SER A 16 11.35 10.06 4.10
N ARG A 17 10.61 10.82 3.27
CA ARG A 17 10.01 10.29 2.04
C ARG A 17 11.02 9.53 1.16
N ALA A 18 12.22 10.09 0.96
CA ALA A 18 13.26 9.46 0.15
C ALA A 18 13.71 8.10 0.71
N ALA A 19 13.76 7.96 2.04
CA ALA A 19 14.10 6.68 2.68
C ALA A 19 13.00 5.63 2.47
N ILE A 20 11.73 6.03 2.59
CA ILE A 20 10.59 5.14 2.34
C ILE A 20 10.54 4.71 0.87
N GLU A 21 10.74 5.64 -0.06
CA GLU A 21 10.75 5.34 -1.49
C GLU A 21 11.93 4.44 -1.87
N GLY A 22 13.13 4.69 -1.32
CA GLY A 22 14.29 3.81 -1.52
C GLY A 22 14.06 2.39 -0.99
N TYR A 23 13.47 2.26 0.19
CA TYR A 23 13.10 0.96 0.76
C TYR A 23 12.04 0.24 -0.10
N ALA A 24 11.02 0.96 -0.57
CA ALA A 24 10.01 0.39 -1.46
C ALA A 24 10.62 -0.16 -2.77
N GLU A 25 11.59 0.55 -3.35
CA GLU A 25 12.32 0.09 -4.53
C GLU A 25 13.22 -1.12 -4.26
N GLU A 26 13.83 -1.20 -3.08
CA GLU A 26 14.57 -2.38 -2.62
C GLU A 26 13.64 -3.61 -2.52
N ILE A 27 12.48 -3.47 -1.88
CA ILE A 27 11.49 -4.54 -1.79
C ILE A 27 11.02 -4.97 -3.19
N ALA A 28 10.72 -4.03 -4.09
CA ALA A 28 10.38 -4.35 -5.48
C ALA A 28 11.50 -5.15 -6.17
N GLY A 29 12.76 -4.81 -5.89
CA GLY A 29 13.94 -5.56 -6.36
C GLY A 29 14.03 -6.99 -5.81
N ILE A 30 13.77 -7.19 -4.52
CA ILE A 30 13.75 -8.52 -3.88
C ILE A 30 12.74 -9.44 -4.57
N PHE A 31 11.55 -8.93 -4.88
CA PHE A 31 10.51 -9.68 -5.59
C PHE A 31 10.71 -9.71 -7.11
N SER A 32 11.80 -9.11 -7.63
CA SER A 32 12.03 -8.94 -9.06
C SER A 32 10.83 -8.31 -9.80
N PHE A 33 10.07 -7.46 -9.11
CA PHE A 33 8.85 -6.85 -9.59
C PHE A 33 9.15 -5.79 -10.66
N ASN A 34 8.49 -5.89 -11.80
CA ASN A 34 8.61 -4.95 -12.91
C ASN A 34 7.34 -4.14 -13.13
N PRO A 35 7.46 -2.94 -13.75
CA PRO A 35 6.30 -2.13 -14.11
C PRO A 35 5.25 -2.96 -14.87
N GLY A 36 4.02 -2.93 -14.37
CA GLY A 36 2.90 -3.66 -14.97
C GLY A 36 2.74 -5.11 -14.50
N ASP A 37 3.70 -5.69 -13.77
CA ASP A 37 3.58 -7.06 -13.27
C ASP A 37 2.38 -7.22 -12.33
N ALA A 38 1.83 -8.43 -12.29
CA ALA A 38 0.76 -8.82 -11.36
C ALA A 38 1.25 -8.71 -9.90
N LEU A 39 0.38 -8.24 -8.99
CA LEU A 39 0.71 -8.09 -7.56
C LEU A 39 0.32 -9.31 -6.74
N GLU A 40 -0.60 -10.12 -7.28
CA GLU A 40 -1.12 -11.33 -6.66
C GLU A 40 0.00 -12.33 -6.32
N PRO A 41 1.01 -12.57 -7.19
CA PRO A 41 2.14 -13.43 -6.83
C PRO A 41 2.96 -12.87 -5.65
N VAL A 42 3.23 -11.56 -5.63
CA VAL A 42 3.96 -10.92 -4.51
C VAL A 42 3.21 -11.09 -3.20
N VAL A 43 1.89 -10.88 -3.20
CA VAL A 43 1.06 -11.07 -2.02
C VAL A 43 1.06 -12.54 -1.57
N ALA A 44 0.94 -13.48 -2.50
CA ALA A 44 0.95 -14.91 -2.19
C ALA A 44 2.31 -15.40 -1.65
N ASP A 45 3.42 -14.92 -2.22
CA ASP A 45 4.79 -15.27 -1.79
C ASP A 45 5.08 -14.77 -0.36
N LEU A 46 4.43 -13.67 0.05
CA LEU A 46 4.45 -13.15 1.41
C LEU A 46 3.47 -13.88 2.37
N GLY A 47 2.77 -14.92 1.92
CA GLY A 47 1.75 -15.63 2.72
C GLY A 47 0.43 -14.86 2.89
N GLY A 48 0.23 -13.83 2.07
CA GLY A 48 -0.99 -13.02 2.05
C GLY A 48 -2.08 -13.57 1.14
N THR A 49 -3.30 -13.09 1.36
CA THR A 49 -4.45 -13.31 0.47
C THR A 49 -5.12 -12.01 0.07
N ILE A 50 -5.79 -12.00 -1.08
CA ILE A 50 -6.61 -10.87 -1.54
C ILE A 50 -8.07 -11.31 -1.58
N GLU A 51 -8.93 -10.54 -0.92
CA GLU A 51 -10.37 -10.81 -0.86
C GLU A 51 -11.18 -9.62 -1.38
N TYR A 52 -12.14 -9.89 -2.27
CA TYR A 52 -13.03 -8.88 -2.82
C TYR A 52 -14.34 -8.80 -2.04
N ARG A 53 -14.57 -7.66 -1.37
CA ARG A 53 -15.76 -7.40 -0.55
C ARG A 53 -16.74 -6.46 -1.27
N ASN A 54 -18.03 -6.68 -0.99
CA ASN A 54 -19.09 -5.73 -1.36
C ASN A 54 -19.03 -4.52 -0.42
N PRO A 55 -19.19 -3.27 -0.91
CA PRO A 55 -19.18 -2.08 -0.06
C PRO A 55 -20.33 -2.03 0.98
N VAL A 56 -21.34 -2.89 0.86
CA VAL A 56 -22.67 -2.74 1.47
C VAL A 56 -22.95 -3.78 2.56
N SER A 57 -21.93 -4.41 3.16
CA SER A 57 -22.19 -5.61 3.98
C SER A 57 -21.35 -5.69 5.25
N SER A 58 -21.53 -4.74 6.20
CA SER A 58 -21.47 -5.00 7.65
C SER A 58 -21.49 -3.70 8.50
N GLY A 59 -22.65 -3.32 9.04
CA GLY A 59 -22.75 -2.49 10.25
C GLY A 59 -22.21 -1.04 10.19
N ASN A 60 -22.21 -0.39 11.37
CA ASN A 60 -21.68 0.96 11.62
C ASN A 60 -20.14 1.01 11.72
N GLU A 61 -19.44 -0.09 11.47
CA GLU A 61 -17.98 -0.16 11.58
C GLU A 61 -17.33 0.06 10.20
N PRO A 62 -16.24 0.85 10.14
CA PRO A 62 -15.55 1.09 8.88
C PRO A 62 -14.96 -0.23 8.35
N PRO A 63 -15.13 -0.53 7.06
CA PRO A 63 -14.60 -1.76 6.49
C PRO A 63 -13.08 -1.81 6.60
N GLU A 64 -12.55 -2.98 6.99
CA GLU A 64 -11.12 -3.29 7.02
C GLU A 64 -10.51 -3.13 5.61
N SER A 65 -9.31 -2.55 5.55
CA SER A 65 -8.49 -2.45 4.32
C SER A 65 -7.45 -3.56 4.26
N ILE A 66 -6.77 -3.81 5.39
CA ILE A 66 -5.89 -4.97 5.60
C ILE A 66 -6.03 -5.49 7.04
N ALA A 67 -5.92 -6.81 7.20
CA ALA A 67 -5.73 -7.46 8.48
C ALA A 67 -4.44 -8.30 8.47
N ILE A 68 -3.51 -8.03 9.39
CA ILE A 68 -2.16 -8.63 9.46
C ILE A 68 -2.03 -9.43 10.75
N ARG A 69 -2.00 -10.75 10.63
CA ARG A 69 -1.84 -11.69 11.76
C ARG A 69 -0.35 -11.94 12.06
N SER A 70 0.45 -11.99 11.00
CA SER A 70 1.92 -12.09 11.05
C SER A 70 2.51 -11.53 9.76
N SER A 71 3.84 -11.38 9.69
CA SER A 71 4.54 -11.03 8.44
C SER A 71 4.30 -12.02 7.30
N GLU A 72 3.91 -13.26 7.63
CA GLU A 72 3.63 -14.36 6.69
C GLU A 72 2.13 -14.74 6.64
N SER A 73 1.26 -13.92 7.23
CA SER A 73 -0.19 -14.18 7.21
C SER A 73 -0.98 -12.88 7.32
N PHE A 74 -1.54 -12.45 6.19
CA PHE A 74 -2.35 -11.24 6.11
C PHE A 74 -3.41 -11.35 5.01
N THR A 75 -4.40 -10.47 5.06
CA THR A 75 -5.45 -10.42 4.05
C THR A 75 -5.71 -8.97 3.67
N ILE A 76 -5.63 -8.67 2.38
CA ILE A 76 -5.95 -7.38 1.78
C ILE A 76 -7.39 -7.43 1.25
N TYR A 77 -8.18 -6.40 1.56
CA TYR A 77 -9.59 -6.33 1.20
C TYR A 77 -9.86 -5.28 0.12
N LEU A 78 -10.21 -5.73 -1.08
CA LEU A 78 -10.52 -4.88 -2.22
C LEU A 78 -12.02 -4.70 -2.43
N GLY A 79 -12.41 -3.63 -3.12
CA GLY A 79 -13.81 -3.40 -3.48
C GLY A 79 -14.16 -4.09 -4.79
N LYS A 80 -15.28 -4.83 -4.85
CA LYS A 80 -15.70 -5.55 -6.08
C LYS A 80 -15.91 -4.70 -7.34
N MET A 81 -16.09 -3.38 -7.18
CA MET A 81 -16.39 -2.45 -8.28
C MET A 81 -15.21 -1.53 -8.62
N ASN A 82 -14.02 -1.84 -8.14
CA ASN A 82 -12.82 -1.06 -8.40
C ASN A 82 -12.30 -1.28 -9.82
N SER A 83 -11.59 -0.29 -10.36
CA SER A 83 -10.78 -0.50 -11.55
C SER A 83 -9.49 -1.24 -11.18
N SER A 84 -8.88 -1.90 -12.16
CA SER A 84 -7.61 -2.62 -11.96
C SER A 84 -6.49 -1.69 -11.46
N GLU A 85 -6.42 -0.45 -11.93
CA GLU A 85 -5.41 0.52 -11.49
C GLU A 85 -5.63 0.93 -10.03
N ARG A 86 -6.90 1.05 -9.60
CA ARG A 86 -7.23 1.35 -8.20
C ARG A 86 -6.85 0.19 -7.30
N ASP A 87 -7.16 -1.04 -7.69
CA ASP A 87 -6.80 -2.24 -6.93
C ASP A 87 -5.28 -2.36 -6.78
N ARG A 88 -4.52 -2.09 -7.85
CA ARG A 88 -3.05 -2.11 -7.79
C ARG A 88 -2.49 -1.10 -6.80
N LEU A 89 -3.00 0.13 -6.81
CA LEU A 89 -2.59 1.14 -5.85
C LEU A 89 -2.96 0.74 -4.41
N THR A 90 -4.17 0.20 -4.20
CA THR A 90 -4.59 -0.28 -2.87
C THR A 90 -3.71 -1.42 -2.39
N ILE A 91 -3.44 -2.45 -3.21
CA ILE A 91 -2.56 -3.56 -2.82
C ILE A 91 -1.18 -3.04 -2.42
N ALA A 92 -0.57 -2.16 -3.23
CA ALA A 92 0.74 -1.60 -2.93
C ALA A 92 0.74 -0.72 -1.68
N HIS A 93 -0.35 0.00 -1.41
CA HIS A 93 -0.56 0.78 -0.18
C HIS A 93 -0.62 -0.12 1.05
N GLU A 94 -1.39 -1.21 0.98
CA GLU A 94 -1.48 -2.17 2.08
C GLU A 94 -0.16 -2.91 2.32
N LEU A 95 0.63 -3.19 1.27
CA LEU A 95 2.01 -3.66 1.42
C LEU A 95 2.88 -2.63 2.15
N GLY A 96 2.65 -1.33 1.94
CA GLY A 96 3.25 -0.26 2.74
C GLY A 96 2.96 -0.40 4.23
N HIS A 97 1.70 -0.66 4.61
CA HIS A 97 1.37 -0.94 6.02
C HIS A 97 2.06 -2.20 6.56
N LEU A 98 2.15 -3.27 5.76
CA LEU A 98 2.86 -4.49 6.14
C LEU A 98 4.35 -4.26 6.36
N PHE A 99 5.04 -3.57 5.45
CA PHE A 99 6.50 -3.43 5.51
C PHE A 99 6.98 -2.30 6.42
N LEU A 100 6.19 -1.24 6.58
CA LEU A 100 6.57 -0.07 7.38
C LEU A 100 6.01 -0.13 8.81
N HIS A 101 4.70 -0.38 8.94
CA HIS A 101 3.99 -0.13 10.19
C HIS A 101 3.84 -1.39 11.05
N TYR A 102 3.66 -2.56 10.43
CA TYR A 102 3.52 -3.82 11.16
C TYR A 102 4.71 -4.13 12.10
N PRO A 103 5.99 -3.94 11.71
CA PRO A 103 7.11 -4.16 12.62
C PRO A 103 6.98 -3.35 13.92
N LEU A 104 6.67 -2.05 13.82
CA LEU A 104 6.48 -1.16 14.97
C LEU A 104 5.27 -1.57 15.82
N PHE A 105 4.21 -2.04 15.19
CA PHE A 105 3.04 -2.56 15.90
C PHE A 105 3.42 -3.76 16.78
N THR A 106 4.17 -4.72 16.24
CA THR A 106 4.55 -5.94 16.98
C THR A 106 5.50 -5.69 18.16
N GLU A 107 6.23 -4.57 18.19
CA GLU A 107 7.03 -4.17 19.36
C GLU A 107 6.17 -3.90 20.60
N ARG A 108 4.90 -3.50 20.39
CA ARG A 108 3.98 -3.10 21.46
C ARG A 108 2.81 -4.07 21.65
N HIS A 109 2.47 -4.82 20.60
CA HIS A 109 1.27 -5.65 20.51
C HIS A 109 1.62 -7.08 20.08
N ILE A 110 2.34 -7.80 20.95
CA ILE A 110 2.87 -9.13 20.64
C ILE A 110 1.72 -10.14 20.49
N GLY A 111 1.64 -10.78 19.33
CA GLY A 111 0.63 -11.80 19.02
C GLY A 111 -0.76 -11.26 18.70
N GLU A 112 -0.90 -9.93 18.61
CA GLU A 112 -2.15 -9.28 18.20
C GLU A 112 -2.22 -9.11 16.68
N THR A 113 -3.44 -9.01 16.14
CA THR A 113 -3.66 -8.72 14.71
C THR A 113 -3.69 -7.21 14.51
N MET A 114 -2.85 -6.70 13.61
CA MET A 114 -2.96 -5.31 13.17
C MET A 114 -4.07 -5.20 12.13
N VAL A 115 -5.03 -4.31 12.35
CA VAL A 115 -6.09 -4.01 11.38
C VAL A 115 -6.03 -2.55 11.01
N VAL A 116 -5.95 -2.26 9.71
CA VAL A 116 -6.06 -0.90 9.18
C VAL A 116 -7.43 -0.77 8.53
N SER A 117 -8.21 0.22 8.97
CA SER A 117 -9.53 0.52 8.40
C SER A 117 -9.41 1.39 7.16
N ARG A 118 -10.40 1.32 6.27
CA ARG A 118 -10.51 2.27 5.15
C ARG A 118 -10.81 3.70 5.57
N TRP A 119 -11.24 3.90 6.81
CA TRP A 119 -11.53 5.23 7.34
C TRP A 119 -10.32 5.71 8.13
N VAL A 120 -9.90 6.93 7.80
CA VAL A 120 -8.82 7.64 8.49
C VAL A 120 -9.48 8.62 9.45
N ASP A 121 -9.08 8.60 10.71
CA ASP A 121 -9.40 9.66 11.66
C ASP A 121 -8.58 10.89 11.29
N GLU A 122 -9.20 11.84 10.61
CA GLU A 122 -8.58 13.10 10.20
C GLU A 122 -8.15 13.98 11.39
N THR A 123 -8.47 13.59 12.62
CA THR A 123 -8.03 14.27 13.84
C THR A 123 -6.80 13.61 14.49
N ASP A 124 -6.35 12.44 14.01
CA ASP A 124 -5.13 11.77 14.48
C ASP A 124 -3.95 12.03 13.51
N PRO A 125 -3.01 12.95 13.84
CA PRO A 125 -1.89 13.27 12.97
C PRO A 125 -0.94 12.09 12.74
N SER A 126 -0.90 11.12 13.65
CA SER A 126 -0.04 9.94 13.50
C SER A 126 -0.61 8.99 12.46
N GLN A 127 -1.93 8.76 12.49
CA GLN A 127 -2.60 7.95 11.48
C GLN A 127 -2.47 8.60 10.10
N ILE A 128 -2.73 9.91 9.99
CA ILE A 128 -2.58 10.66 8.73
C ILE A 128 -1.17 10.52 8.16
N LEU A 129 -0.14 10.64 9.01
CA LEU A 129 1.24 10.47 8.56
C LEU A 129 1.51 9.03 8.09
N GLY A 130 1.03 8.01 8.80
CA GLY A 130 1.20 6.61 8.40
C GLY A 130 0.52 6.32 7.05
N GLU A 131 -0.65 6.91 6.79
CA GLU A 131 -1.31 6.82 5.48
C GLU A 131 -0.48 7.51 4.38
N TRP A 132 0.17 8.64 4.67
CA TRP A 132 1.08 9.27 3.70
C TRP A 132 2.33 8.41 3.44
N GLU A 133 2.89 7.78 4.46
CA GLU A 133 4.03 6.89 4.34
C GLU A 133 3.69 5.66 3.48
N ALA A 134 2.53 5.04 3.70
CA ALA A 134 2.03 3.96 2.86
C ALA A 134 1.78 4.39 1.40
N ASN A 135 1.28 5.60 1.19
CA ASN A 135 1.13 6.17 -0.17
C ASN A 135 2.48 6.40 -0.87
N TRP A 136 3.49 6.90 -0.15
CA TRP A 136 4.84 7.08 -0.70
C TRP A 136 5.47 5.75 -1.05
N PHE A 137 5.33 4.75 -0.18
CA PHE A 137 5.76 3.37 -0.45
C PHE A 137 5.09 2.83 -1.71
N ALA A 138 3.77 2.90 -1.81
CA ALA A 138 3.01 2.37 -2.95
C ALA A 138 3.44 3.00 -4.27
N ALA A 139 3.62 4.33 -4.28
CA ALA A 139 4.04 5.06 -5.47
C ALA A 139 5.43 4.62 -5.94
N ALA A 140 6.39 4.44 -5.04
CA ALA A 140 7.75 4.02 -5.40
C ALA A 140 7.85 2.53 -5.72
N PHE A 141 7.13 1.67 -5.01
CA PHE A 141 7.05 0.23 -5.29
C PHE A 141 6.50 -0.03 -6.70
N LEU A 142 5.37 0.61 -7.04
CA LEU A 142 4.75 0.46 -8.37
C LEU A 142 5.54 1.18 -9.45
N MET A 143 6.11 2.36 -9.16
CA MET A 143 6.82 3.20 -10.11
C MET A 143 8.26 3.51 -9.66
N PRO A 144 9.19 2.53 -9.70
CA PRO A 144 10.59 2.75 -9.33
C PRO A 144 11.20 3.89 -10.13
N GLU A 145 11.89 4.81 -9.45
CA GLU A 145 12.31 6.11 -10.00
C GLU A 145 13.09 5.97 -11.30
N ALA A 146 14.12 5.11 -11.32
CA ALA A 146 14.97 4.93 -12.49
C ALA A 146 14.16 4.43 -13.71
N LYS A 147 13.27 3.45 -13.50
CA LYS A 147 12.41 2.90 -14.55
C LYS A 147 11.41 3.97 -15.02
N PHE A 148 10.82 4.73 -14.09
CA PHE A 148 9.82 5.74 -14.38
C PHE A 148 10.40 6.91 -15.17
N ARG A 149 11.54 7.46 -14.75
CA ARG A 149 12.26 8.52 -15.48
C ARG A 149 12.65 8.06 -16.89
N ALA A 150 13.19 6.84 -17.02
CA ALA A 150 13.56 6.28 -18.32
C ALA A 150 12.35 6.09 -19.26
N ALA A 151 11.16 5.80 -18.72
CA ALA A 151 9.93 5.78 -19.50
C ALA A 151 9.50 7.19 -19.93
N CYS A 152 9.52 8.18 -19.03
CA CYS A 152 9.17 9.57 -19.34
C CYS A 152 10.05 10.20 -20.44
N LEU A 153 11.29 9.74 -20.61
CA LEU A 153 12.17 10.20 -21.70
C LEU A 153 11.78 9.64 -23.07
N ARG A 154 11.01 8.55 -23.12
CA ARG A 154 10.70 7.79 -24.34
C ARG A 154 9.25 7.89 -24.79
N MET A 155 8.34 8.30 -23.89
CA MET A 155 6.92 8.35 -24.19
C MET A 155 6.19 9.40 -23.36
N GLU A 156 5.04 9.83 -23.87
CA GLU A 156 4.13 10.75 -23.17
C GLU A 156 3.55 10.10 -21.91
N LEU A 157 3.17 10.94 -20.94
CA LEU A 157 2.75 10.50 -19.61
C LEU A 157 1.58 9.47 -19.60
N PRO A 158 0.57 9.55 -20.49
CA PRO A 158 -0.44 8.49 -20.59
C PRO A 158 0.14 7.12 -20.97
N GLY A 159 1.15 7.10 -21.85
CA GLY A 159 1.88 5.87 -22.19
C GLY A 159 2.69 5.34 -21.01
N VAL A 160 3.31 6.23 -20.23
CA VAL A 160 3.99 5.85 -18.98
C VAL A 160 2.99 5.25 -17.99
N ALA A 161 1.84 5.88 -17.78
CA ALA A 161 0.80 5.36 -16.89
C ALA A 161 0.36 3.93 -17.31
N GLY A 162 0.16 3.72 -18.61
CA GLY A 162 -0.13 2.39 -19.17
C GLY A 162 0.97 1.36 -18.94
N LEU A 163 2.24 1.73 -19.16
CA LEU A 163 3.40 0.84 -18.94
C LEU A 163 3.49 0.38 -17.48
N PHE A 164 3.18 1.26 -16.53
CA PHE A 164 3.23 0.97 -15.10
C PHE A 164 1.91 0.36 -14.57
N ALA A 165 0.89 0.26 -15.42
CA ALA A 165 -0.47 -0.16 -15.07
C ALA A 165 -1.03 0.63 -13.87
N VAL A 166 -0.89 1.95 -13.93
CA VAL A 166 -1.43 2.90 -12.94
C VAL A 166 -2.32 3.93 -13.63
N SER A 167 -3.14 4.65 -12.86
CA SER A 167 -3.90 5.77 -13.42
C SER A 167 -2.97 6.90 -13.90
N LEU A 168 -3.45 7.69 -14.86
CA LEU A 168 -2.74 8.91 -15.29
C LEU A 168 -2.48 9.86 -14.10
N SER A 169 -3.46 10.00 -13.20
CA SER A 169 -3.32 10.84 -11.99
C SER A 169 -2.22 10.36 -11.05
N ALA A 170 -2.02 9.05 -10.89
CA ALA A 170 -0.93 8.49 -10.08
C ALA A 170 0.43 8.77 -10.74
N ALA A 171 0.53 8.59 -12.06
CA ALA A 171 1.74 8.91 -12.81
C ALA A 171 2.09 10.41 -12.75
N GLU A 172 1.09 11.31 -12.81
CA GLU A 172 1.29 12.75 -12.63
C GLU A 172 1.85 13.08 -11.23
N LEU A 173 1.29 12.45 -10.19
CA LEU A 173 1.76 12.66 -8.82
C LEU A 173 3.21 12.18 -8.65
N ARG A 174 3.55 11.00 -9.19
CA ARG A 174 4.92 10.47 -9.17
C ARG A 174 5.88 11.39 -9.94
N LYS A 175 5.46 11.89 -11.12
CA LYS A 175 6.28 12.85 -11.88
C LYS A 175 6.53 14.12 -11.08
N ARG A 176 5.52 14.68 -10.41
CA ARG A 176 5.69 15.88 -9.56
C ARG A 176 6.62 15.63 -8.39
N SER A 177 6.53 14.46 -7.74
CA SER A 177 7.37 14.15 -6.58
C SER A 177 8.84 13.94 -6.90
N LEU A 178 9.16 13.59 -8.14
CA LEU A 178 10.53 13.35 -8.60
C LEU A 178 11.23 14.62 -9.14
N VAL A 179 10.55 15.78 -9.11
CA VAL A 179 11.11 17.06 -9.55
C VAL A 179 11.33 18.02 -8.37
N ALA A 180 10.73 17.72 -7.21
CA ALA A 180 10.91 18.44 -5.95
C ALA A 180 12.16 17.94 -5.21
#